data_AF-A0A973Q8H0-F1
#
_entry.id   AF-A0A973Q8H0-F1
#
_cell.length_a   1.000
_cell.length_b   1.000
_cell.length_c   1.000
_cell.angle_alpha   90.00
_cell.angle_beta   90.00
_cell.angle_gamma   90.00
#
_symmetry.space_group_name_H-M   'P 1'
#
loop_
_entity.id
_entity.type
_entity.pdbx_description
1 polymer ?
#
loop_
_entity_poly.entity_id
_entity_poly.type
_entity_poly.pdbx_seq_one_letter_code
_entity_poly.pdbx_strand_id
1 'polypeptide(L)'
;APATAAGAAAAGNPPQIYGAWHCGDDACTWSTVRDMTDFDHNNHWLVDRGDGRPSVNLVVLSFVNPLTLLDGTTGGGSADGVPVGMNQAVVDYFTSHGIRVMLSIGGITYTDDWNTALAQNATLLGQRAAALATRLGVGIEIDYEQSSGPDTAGLQAFVDAYRAAHPYDASGADPTARLTIDLAAGDRWLIDLDRYATANWLTPGAPVLDYANAMVPSKQPSASSAEANWQEHIAGKANYSPPIPPLAPAKFTGSLYIAEGSQTRPECTDFASSVQNATGSWVSNATPAGAGTTNGMLGFMFWAAERPSTRGVTTDPPNTCEGGVGAGATAFSVPIPMPALRQS
;
A
#
# COMPACT_ATOMS: atom_id res chain seq x y z
N ALA A 1 16.05 49.79 12.21
CA ALA A 1 14.72 49.15 12.16
C ALA A 1 14.94 47.64 12.12
N PRO A 2 14.17 46.85 12.89
CA PRO A 2 14.56 45.49 13.25
C PRO A 2 14.47 44.55 12.05
N ALA A 3 15.42 43.60 12.00
CA ALA A 3 15.40 42.49 11.07
C ALA A 3 14.16 41.62 11.34
N THR A 4 13.33 41.48 10.31
CA THR A 4 12.21 40.54 10.28
C THR A 4 12.72 39.14 10.57
N ALA A 5 12.21 38.52 11.63
CA ALA A 5 12.36 37.10 11.88
C ALA A 5 11.86 36.35 10.64
N ALA A 6 12.75 35.63 9.97
CA ALA A 6 12.36 34.62 9.00
C ALA A 6 11.45 33.65 9.75
N GLY A 7 10.17 33.61 9.39
CA GLY A 7 9.24 32.64 9.93
C GLY A 7 9.83 31.26 9.70
N ALA A 8 10.03 30.49 10.77
CA ALA A 8 10.28 29.07 10.65
C ALA A 8 9.13 28.50 9.81
N ALA A 9 9.44 27.99 8.61
CA ALA A 9 8.49 27.18 7.88
C ALA A 9 8.01 26.09 8.85
N ALA A 10 6.70 25.99 9.04
CA ALA A 10 6.13 24.90 9.83
C ALA A 10 6.71 23.60 9.26
N ALA A 11 7.38 22.81 10.10
CA ALA A 11 7.89 21.51 9.67
C ALA A 11 6.71 20.70 9.11
N GLY A 12 6.83 20.19 7.89
CA GLY A 12 5.79 19.40 7.25
C GLY A 12 5.43 18.15 8.06
N ASN A 13 4.32 17.50 7.71
CA ASN A 13 3.89 16.28 8.39
C ASN A 13 4.81 15.10 8.00
N PRO A 14 5.48 14.43 8.96
CA PRO A 14 6.31 13.28 8.63
C PRO A 14 5.44 12.11 8.10
N PRO A 15 6.02 11.20 7.29
CA PRO A 15 5.33 10.00 6.85
C PRO A 15 4.76 9.19 8.02
N GLN A 16 3.47 8.89 7.96
CA GLN A 16 2.78 7.97 8.88
C GLN A 16 2.81 6.55 8.34
N ILE A 17 2.84 6.40 7.01
CA ILE A 17 3.00 5.15 6.29
C ILE A 17 4.34 5.18 5.58
N TYR A 18 5.16 4.19 5.85
CA TYR A 18 6.41 3.96 5.14
C TYR A 18 6.54 2.45 5.01
N GLY A 19 5.95 1.93 3.93
CA GLY A 19 5.68 0.50 3.79
C GLY A 19 6.19 -0.10 2.49
N ALA A 20 6.14 -1.41 2.40
CA ALA A 20 6.51 -2.16 1.20
C ALA A 20 5.44 -3.18 0.84
N TRP A 21 5.15 -3.30 -0.45
CA TRP A 21 4.55 -4.53 -0.95
C TRP A 21 5.62 -5.61 -0.97
N HIS A 22 5.27 -6.77 -0.46
CA HIS A 22 6.18 -7.88 -0.22
C HIS A 22 5.68 -9.10 -0.98
N CYS A 23 6.52 -9.55 -1.90
CA CYS A 23 6.30 -10.79 -2.63
C CYS A 23 7.03 -11.93 -1.94
N GLY A 24 6.57 -13.17 -2.13
CA GLY A 24 7.34 -14.34 -1.72
C GLY A 24 8.59 -14.54 -2.58
N ASP A 25 9.43 -15.51 -2.21
CA ASP A 25 10.60 -15.95 -2.98
C ASP A 25 10.25 -16.68 -4.30
N ASP A 26 8.96 -16.80 -4.59
CA ASP A 26 8.37 -17.55 -5.70
C ASP A 26 7.53 -16.64 -6.62
N ALA A 27 8.00 -15.41 -6.86
CA ALA A 27 7.36 -14.45 -7.76
C ALA A 27 5.94 -14.06 -7.33
N CYS A 28 5.80 -13.67 -6.06
CA CYS A 28 4.54 -13.25 -5.43
C CYS A 28 3.45 -14.35 -5.34
N THR A 29 3.79 -15.63 -5.57
CA THR A 29 2.77 -16.70 -5.55
C THR A 29 2.50 -17.22 -4.14
N TRP A 30 3.48 -17.15 -3.22
CA TRP A 30 3.37 -17.61 -1.83
C TRP A 30 2.86 -19.05 -1.70
N SER A 31 3.19 -19.88 -2.69
CA SER A 31 2.63 -21.22 -2.89
C SER A 31 3.23 -22.26 -1.93
N THR A 32 4.27 -21.89 -1.20
CA THR A 32 4.97 -22.75 -0.23
C THR A 32 5.13 -22.07 1.12
N VAL A 33 5.12 -22.88 2.19
CA VAL A 33 5.43 -22.40 3.53
C VAL A 33 6.91 -22.01 3.58
N ARG A 34 7.22 -20.83 4.09
CA ARG A 34 8.59 -20.31 4.18
C ARG A 34 9.36 -20.99 5.31
N ASP A 35 10.64 -21.28 5.07
CA ASP A 35 11.60 -21.49 6.16
C ASP A 35 11.89 -20.13 6.79
N MET A 36 11.58 -19.96 8.07
CA MET A 36 11.69 -18.65 8.71
C MET A 36 13.14 -18.19 8.93
N THR A 37 14.13 -19.08 8.85
CA THR A 37 15.55 -18.71 8.89
C THR A 37 15.97 -18.09 7.57
N ASP A 38 15.61 -18.73 6.45
CA ASP A 38 15.87 -18.19 5.11
C ASP A 38 15.03 -16.92 4.87
N PHE A 39 13.80 -16.89 5.38
CA PHE A 39 12.93 -15.72 5.35
C PHE A 39 13.59 -14.52 6.04
N ASP A 40 14.08 -14.71 7.28
CA ASP A 40 14.81 -13.67 8.01
C ASP A 40 16.05 -13.24 7.23
N HIS A 41 16.91 -14.17 6.80
CA HIS A 41 18.12 -13.83 6.04
C HIS A 41 17.84 -12.95 4.80
N ASN A 42 16.78 -13.26 4.04
CA ASN A 42 16.45 -12.53 2.81
C ASN A 42 15.72 -11.21 3.06
N ASN A 43 14.99 -11.11 4.18
CA ASN A 43 14.10 -10.00 4.48
C ASN A 43 14.50 -9.19 5.72
N HIS A 44 15.68 -9.46 6.28
CA HIS A 44 16.16 -8.84 7.52
C HIS A 44 16.15 -7.32 7.42
N TRP A 45 16.48 -6.78 6.24
CA TRP A 45 16.51 -5.35 5.99
C TRP A 45 15.18 -4.65 6.29
N LEU A 46 14.03 -5.34 6.21
CA LEU A 46 12.72 -4.77 6.56
C LEU A 46 12.57 -4.55 8.06
N VAL A 47 13.10 -5.46 8.88
CA VAL A 47 12.94 -5.47 10.35
C VAL A 47 14.13 -4.86 11.10
N ASP A 48 15.29 -4.77 10.45
CA ASP A 48 16.48 -4.08 10.96
C ASP A 48 17.21 -3.34 9.83
N ARG A 49 17.31 -2.01 9.99
CA ARG A 49 18.07 -1.12 9.07
C ARG A 49 19.53 -0.90 9.50
N GLY A 50 20.07 -1.76 10.35
CA GLY A 50 21.41 -1.69 10.91
C GLY A 50 21.52 -0.94 12.24
N ASP A 51 20.39 -0.50 12.81
CA ASP A 51 20.30 0.18 14.12
C ASP A 51 19.40 -0.56 15.12
N GLY A 52 18.96 -1.78 14.79
CA GLY A 52 18.01 -2.57 15.59
C GLY A 52 16.55 -2.12 15.45
N ARG A 53 16.22 -1.30 14.45
CA ARG A 53 14.85 -0.83 14.17
C ARG A 53 14.42 -1.16 12.74
N PRO A 54 13.13 -1.40 12.50
CA PRO A 54 12.61 -1.62 11.15
C PRO A 54 12.90 -0.51 10.14
N SER A 55 13.13 -0.92 8.89
CA SER A 55 13.15 -0.01 7.72
C SER A 55 11.74 0.46 7.34
N VAL A 56 10.71 -0.31 7.65
CA VAL A 56 9.31 -0.01 7.31
C VAL A 56 8.41 -0.16 8.53
N ASN A 57 7.24 0.48 8.50
CA ASN A 57 6.22 0.31 9.55
C ASN A 57 4.96 -0.45 9.07
N LEU A 58 4.92 -0.80 7.78
CA LEU A 58 3.87 -1.58 7.14
C LEU A 58 4.46 -2.52 6.08
N VAL A 59 3.96 -3.74 6.03
CA VAL A 59 4.16 -4.68 4.93
C VAL A 59 2.80 -5.13 4.40
N VAL A 60 2.64 -5.13 3.08
CA VAL A 60 1.46 -5.67 2.38
C VAL A 60 1.89 -6.91 1.60
N LEU A 61 1.40 -8.09 1.97
CA LEU A 61 1.75 -9.33 1.27
C LEU A 61 0.96 -9.46 -0.03
N SER A 62 1.68 -9.64 -1.13
CA SER A 62 1.15 -9.69 -2.49
C SER A 62 1.36 -11.10 -3.09
N PHE A 63 0.33 -11.85 -3.51
CA PHE A 63 -1.11 -11.53 -3.51
C PHE A 63 -2.00 -12.72 -3.12
N VAL A 64 -3.19 -12.42 -2.62
CA VAL A 64 -4.30 -13.37 -2.47
C VAL A 64 -5.19 -13.30 -3.72
N ASN A 65 -5.52 -14.45 -4.30
CA ASN A 65 -6.46 -14.52 -5.42
C ASN A 65 -7.92 -14.38 -4.91
N PRO A 66 -8.72 -13.44 -5.44
CA PRO A 66 -10.09 -13.19 -4.97
C PRO A 66 -11.04 -14.37 -5.22
N LEU A 67 -10.89 -15.09 -6.33
CA LEU A 67 -11.77 -16.21 -6.67
C LEU A 67 -11.46 -17.43 -5.80
N THR A 68 -10.17 -17.74 -5.56
CA THR A 68 -9.82 -18.82 -4.64
C THR A 68 -10.27 -18.50 -3.21
N LEU A 69 -10.18 -17.24 -2.79
CA LEU A 69 -10.68 -16.78 -1.49
C LEU A 69 -12.20 -16.90 -1.36
N LEU A 70 -12.95 -16.54 -2.40
CA LEU A 70 -14.40 -16.73 -2.45
C LEU A 70 -14.77 -18.21 -2.27
N ASP A 71 -14.14 -19.07 -3.07
CA ASP A 71 -14.44 -20.51 -3.14
C ASP A 71 -13.91 -21.31 -1.94
N GLY A 72 -12.96 -20.75 -1.19
CA GLY A 72 -12.26 -21.47 -0.12
C GLY A 72 -11.37 -22.60 -0.66
N THR A 73 -10.78 -22.40 -1.84
CA THR A 73 -10.03 -23.43 -2.57
C THR A 73 -8.84 -23.98 -1.75
N THR A 74 -8.74 -25.30 -1.66
CA THR A 74 -7.61 -25.99 -1.01
C THR A 74 -6.90 -26.91 -2.01
N GLY A 75 -5.58 -26.83 -2.06
CA GLY A 75 -4.74 -27.50 -3.06
C GLY A 75 -3.93 -26.49 -3.90
N GLY A 76 -2.94 -26.97 -4.66
CA GLY A 76 -2.15 -26.14 -5.56
C GLY A 76 -1.35 -25.01 -4.89
N GLY A 77 -0.99 -25.16 -3.61
CA GLY A 77 -0.29 -24.12 -2.84
C GLY A 77 -1.23 -23.17 -2.07
N SER A 78 -2.54 -23.44 -2.04
CA SER A 78 -3.51 -22.70 -1.23
C SER A 78 -4.21 -23.57 -0.19
N ALA A 79 -4.62 -22.96 0.92
CA ALA A 79 -5.49 -23.52 1.94
C ALA A 79 -6.58 -22.51 2.30
N ASP A 80 -7.85 -22.94 2.25
CA ASP A 80 -9.02 -22.07 2.42
C ASP A 80 -8.98 -20.80 1.55
N GLY A 81 -8.49 -20.94 0.32
CA GLY A 81 -8.40 -19.86 -0.65
C GLY A 81 -7.21 -18.92 -0.52
N VAL A 82 -6.32 -19.16 0.46
CA VAL A 82 -5.16 -18.32 0.77
C VAL A 82 -3.86 -19.06 0.46
N PRO A 83 -2.86 -18.44 -0.19
CA PRO A 83 -1.55 -19.03 -0.38
C PRO A 83 -0.93 -19.49 0.95
N VAL A 84 -0.42 -20.73 1.02
CA VAL A 84 0.05 -21.34 2.28
C VAL A 84 1.28 -20.64 2.88
N GLY A 85 2.02 -19.88 2.07
CA GLY A 85 3.11 -19.03 2.52
C GLY A 85 2.65 -17.78 3.28
N MET A 86 1.43 -17.30 3.04
CA MET A 86 0.82 -16.17 3.77
C MET A 86 0.17 -16.66 5.06
N ASN A 87 1.00 -17.09 6.02
CA ASN A 87 0.55 -17.70 7.26
C ASN A 87 0.96 -16.90 8.51
N GLN A 88 0.51 -17.38 9.68
CA GLN A 88 0.74 -16.68 10.95
C GLN A 88 2.22 -16.50 11.29
N ALA A 89 3.12 -17.40 10.88
CA ALA A 89 4.54 -17.25 11.19
C ALA A 89 5.16 -16.03 10.49
N VAL A 90 4.76 -15.75 9.24
CA VAL A 90 5.18 -14.55 8.51
C VAL A 90 4.57 -13.29 9.14
N VAL A 91 3.31 -13.35 9.55
CA VAL A 91 2.66 -12.23 10.25
C VAL A 91 3.33 -11.94 11.60
N ASP A 92 3.59 -12.97 12.40
CA ASP A 92 4.26 -12.87 13.71
C ASP A 92 5.69 -12.33 13.57
N TYR A 93 6.39 -12.72 12.51
CA TYR A 93 7.72 -12.19 12.20
C TYR A 93 7.68 -10.66 12.07
N PHE A 94 6.81 -10.10 11.24
CA PHE A 94 6.75 -8.63 11.08
C PHE A 94 6.16 -7.93 12.32
N THR A 95 5.08 -8.47 12.88
CA THR A 95 4.38 -7.84 14.00
C THR A 95 5.19 -7.82 15.30
N SER A 96 6.03 -8.83 15.54
CA SER A 96 6.97 -8.85 16.67
C SER A 96 8.05 -7.76 16.60
N HIS A 97 8.29 -7.20 15.41
CA HIS A 97 9.18 -6.05 15.19
C HIS A 97 8.41 -4.71 15.12
N GLY A 98 7.12 -4.70 15.44
CA GLY A 98 6.28 -3.50 15.43
C GLY A 98 5.83 -3.06 14.03
N ILE A 99 5.97 -3.92 13.02
CA ILE A 99 5.52 -3.68 11.64
C ILE A 99 4.09 -4.18 11.50
N ARG A 100 3.19 -3.33 10.95
CA ARG A 100 1.82 -3.75 10.63
C ARG A 100 1.82 -4.63 9.38
N VAL A 101 0.89 -5.58 9.32
CA VAL A 101 0.77 -6.49 8.16
C VAL A 101 -0.62 -6.35 7.55
N MET A 102 -0.66 -6.36 6.22
CA MET A 102 -1.88 -6.46 5.42
C MET A 102 -1.70 -7.52 4.34
N LEU A 103 -2.80 -8.00 3.77
CA LEU A 103 -2.79 -8.83 2.56
C LEU A 103 -3.44 -8.04 1.42
N SER A 104 -2.80 -8.05 0.26
CA SER A 104 -3.37 -7.50 -0.97
C SER A 104 -4.13 -8.58 -1.72
N ILE A 105 -5.41 -8.34 -1.99
CA ILE A 105 -6.25 -9.22 -2.81
C ILE A 105 -6.22 -8.69 -4.24
N GLY A 106 -5.60 -9.45 -5.13
CA GLY A 106 -5.60 -9.15 -6.56
C GLY A 106 -4.24 -8.73 -7.12
N GLY A 107 -4.20 -7.58 -7.78
CA GLY A 107 -3.20 -7.20 -8.76
C GLY A 107 -3.63 -7.58 -10.18
N ILE A 108 -2.99 -7.00 -11.19
CA ILE A 108 -3.37 -7.10 -12.61
C ILE A 108 -3.48 -8.54 -13.11
N THR A 109 -2.74 -9.47 -12.51
CA THR A 109 -2.78 -10.90 -12.82
C THR A 109 -4.16 -11.53 -12.52
N TYR A 110 -4.91 -10.97 -11.56
CA TYR A 110 -6.16 -11.52 -11.06
C TYR A 110 -7.38 -10.64 -11.37
N THR A 111 -7.27 -9.69 -12.31
CA THR A 111 -8.40 -8.84 -12.70
C THR A 111 -9.62 -9.65 -13.13
N ASP A 112 -9.42 -10.74 -13.89
CA ASP A 112 -10.52 -11.62 -14.33
C ASP A 112 -11.11 -12.45 -13.18
N ASP A 113 -10.27 -12.86 -12.23
CA ASP A 113 -10.73 -13.57 -11.03
C ASP A 113 -11.53 -12.64 -10.10
N TRP A 114 -11.14 -11.38 -9.99
CA TRP A 114 -11.94 -10.35 -9.31
C TRP A 114 -13.30 -10.17 -9.98
N ASN A 115 -13.32 -9.98 -11.31
CA ASN A 115 -14.57 -9.85 -12.08
C ASN A 115 -15.49 -11.05 -11.82
N THR A 116 -14.91 -12.25 -11.84
CA THR A 116 -15.65 -13.49 -11.60
C THR A 116 -16.17 -13.56 -10.17
N ALA A 117 -15.34 -13.29 -9.18
CA ALA A 117 -15.72 -13.38 -7.77
C ALA A 117 -16.80 -12.34 -7.39
N LEU A 118 -16.69 -11.10 -7.89
CA LEU A 118 -17.70 -10.06 -7.68
C LEU A 118 -19.05 -10.45 -8.31
N ALA A 119 -19.02 -10.93 -9.56
CA ALA A 119 -20.22 -11.37 -10.27
C ALA A 119 -20.87 -12.61 -9.62
N GLN A 120 -20.08 -13.50 -9.02
CA GLN A 120 -20.58 -14.68 -8.32
C GLN A 120 -21.23 -14.30 -6.98
N ASN A 121 -20.48 -13.65 -6.08
CA ASN A 121 -21.00 -13.26 -4.77
C ASN A 121 -20.06 -12.27 -4.04
N ALA A 122 -20.12 -10.99 -4.41
CA ALA A 122 -19.28 -9.96 -3.80
C ALA A 122 -19.46 -9.83 -2.27
N THR A 123 -20.68 -10.00 -1.75
CA THR A 123 -20.95 -9.98 -0.30
C THR A 123 -20.21 -11.11 0.42
N LEU A 124 -20.26 -12.34 -0.11
CA LEU A 124 -19.53 -13.46 0.47
C LEU A 124 -18.02 -13.24 0.37
N LEU A 125 -17.51 -12.70 -0.75
CA LEU A 125 -16.10 -12.37 -0.86
C LEU A 125 -15.66 -11.38 0.24
N GLY A 126 -16.44 -10.34 0.52
CA GLY A 126 -16.17 -9.40 1.62
C GLY A 126 -16.18 -10.08 3.01
N GLN A 127 -17.10 -11.01 3.24
CA GLN A 127 -17.14 -11.83 4.46
C GLN A 127 -15.90 -12.73 4.59
N ARG A 128 -15.44 -13.34 3.49
CA ARG A 128 -14.24 -14.17 3.45
C ARG A 128 -12.97 -13.36 3.73
N ALA A 129 -12.85 -12.18 3.12
CA ALA A 129 -11.76 -11.25 3.39
C ALA A 129 -11.74 -10.80 4.86
N ALA A 130 -12.89 -10.47 5.44
CA ALA A 130 -12.98 -10.12 6.86
C ALA A 130 -12.64 -11.28 7.79
N ALA A 131 -13.09 -12.50 7.47
CA ALA A 131 -12.73 -13.70 8.22
C ALA A 131 -11.23 -14.00 8.15
N LEU A 132 -10.60 -13.78 6.98
CA LEU A 132 -9.16 -13.90 6.80
C LEU A 132 -8.40 -12.87 7.64
N ALA A 133 -8.83 -11.60 7.59
CA ALA A 133 -8.28 -10.52 8.41
C ALA A 133 -8.33 -10.88 9.90
N THR A 134 -9.46 -11.37 10.40
CA THR A 134 -9.63 -11.85 11.78
C THR A 134 -8.69 -13.00 12.11
N ARG A 135 -8.59 -13.99 11.20
CA ARG A 135 -7.80 -15.21 11.41
C ARG A 135 -6.32 -14.90 11.61
N LEU A 136 -5.79 -13.94 10.85
CA LEU A 136 -4.36 -13.61 10.86
C LEU A 136 -4.03 -12.35 11.68
N GLY A 137 -5.03 -11.56 12.07
CA GLY A 137 -4.81 -10.28 12.77
C GLY A 137 -4.21 -9.19 11.87
N VAL A 138 -4.63 -9.14 10.61
CA VAL A 138 -4.06 -8.28 9.55
C VAL A 138 -5.13 -7.40 8.90
N GLY A 139 -4.71 -6.32 8.22
CA GLY A 139 -5.59 -5.56 7.35
C GLY A 139 -5.70 -6.14 5.93
N ILE A 140 -6.57 -5.57 5.10
CA ILE A 140 -6.75 -5.96 3.70
C ILE A 140 -6.57 -4.77 2.77
N GLU A 141 -5.92 -5.00 1.64
CA GLU A 141 -5.89 -4.10 0.50
C GLU A 141 -6.70 -4.69 -0.65
N ILE A 142 -7.53 -3.85 -1.27
CA ILE A 142 -8.22 -4.15 -2.51
C ILE A 142 -7.29 -3.74 -3.66
N ASP A 143 -6.81 -4.71 -4.42
CA ASP A 143 -6.02 -4.47 -5.63
C ASP A 143 -6.78 -4.99 -6.84
N TYR A 144 -7.81 -4.24 -7.25
CA TYR A 144 -8.70 -4.59 -8.35
C TYR A 144 -8.43 -3.71 -9.56
N GLU A 145 -7.68 -4.25 -10.52
CA GLU A 145 -7.19 -3.47 -11.66
C GLU A 145 -8.07 -3.57 -12.93
N GLN A 146 -9.40 -3.61 -12.78
CA GLN A 146 -10.33 -3.52 -13.93
C GLN A 146 -10.49 -2.09 -14.41
N SER A 147 -9.87 -1.79 -15.55
CA SER A 147 -9.85 -0.43 -16.11
C SER A 147 -11.03 -0.03 -16.96
N SER A 148 -11.84 -1.00 -17.42
CA SER A 148 -12.94 -0.76 -18.35
C SER A 148 -14.23 -1.35 -17.79
N GLY A 149 -15.05 -0.50 -17.16
CA GLY A 149 -16.30 -0.92 -16.53
C GLY A 149 -16.11 -1.78 -15.28
N PRO A 150 -15.34 -1.32 -14.27
CA PRO A 150 -15.21 -2.03 -13.00
C PRO A 150 -16.57 -2.22 -12.32
N ASP A 151 -16.79 -3.39 -11.70
CA ASP A 151 -18.00 -3.67 -10.94
C ASP A 151 -17.98 -2.96 -9.57
N THR A 152 -18.21 -1.65 -9.61
CA THR A 152 -18.24 -0.79 -8.42
C THR A 152 -19.40 -1.12 -7.48
N ALA A 153 -20.51 -1.67 -8.00
CA ALA A 153 -21.63 -2.12 -7.18
C ALA A 153 -21.26 -3.40 -6.40
N GLY A 154 -20.61 -4.36 -7.08
CA GLY A 154 -20.03 -5.53 -6.43
C GLY A 154 -19.00 -5.13 -5.39
N LEU A 155 -18.05 -4.25 -5.72
CA LEU A 155 -17.07 -3.76 -4.74
C LEU A 155 -17.72 -3.05 -3.54
N GLN A 156 -18.77 -2.25 -3.74
CA GLN A 156 -19.50 -1.67 -2.61
C GLN A 156 -20.07 -2.77 -1.70
N ALA A 157 -20.66 -3.82 -2.27
CA ALA A 157 -21.17 -4.95 -1.49
C ALA A 157 -20.07 -5.73 -0.76
N PHE A 158 -18.87 -5.84 -1.35
CA PHE A 158 -17.66 -6.37 -0.69
C PHE A 158 -17.27 -5.49 0.50
N VAL A 159 -17.17 -4.16 0.31
CA VAL A 159 -16.77 -3.20 1.35
C VAL A 159 -17.79 -3.20 2.49
N ASP A 160 -19.09 -3.18 2.18
CA ASP A 160 -20.16 -3.22 3.19
C ASP A 160 -20.08 -4.49 4.03
N ALA A 161 -19.86 -5.63 3.40
CA ALA A 161 -19.71 -6.91 4.08
C ALA A 161 -18.46 -6.96 4.96
N TYR A 162 -17.33 -6.41 4.49
CA TYR A 162 -16.12 -6.30 5.29
C TYR A 162 -16.34 -5.38 6.50
N ARG A 163 -16.93 -4.19 6.28
CA ARG A 163 -17.20 -3.20 7.34
C ARG A 163 -18.26 -3.65 8.34
N ALA A 164 -19.15 -4.56 7.96
CA ALA A 164 -20.09 -5.18 8.90
C ALA A 164 -19.40 -6.06 9.94
N ALA A 165 -18.27 -6.69 9.60
CA ALA A 165 -17.44 -7.45 10.53
C ALA A 165 -16.42 -6.54 11.25
N HIS A 166 -15.78 -5.64 10.50
CA HIS A 166 -14.71 -4.76 10.96
C HIS A 166 -15.04 -3.29 10.66
N PRO A 167 -15.80 -2.62 11.53
CA PRO A 167 -16.13 -1.20 11.37
C PRO A 167 -14.88 -0.32 11.21
N TYR A 168 -15.05 0.86 10.61
CA TYR A 168 -13.96 1.82 10.46
C TYR A 168 -13.36 2.22 11.83
N ASP A 169 -12.06 2.01 12.02
CA ASP A 169 -11.33 2.38 13.24
C ASP A 169 -10.32 3.51 12.96
N ALA A 170 -10.73 4.75 13.24
CA ALA A 170 -9.89 5.92 13.09
C ALA A 170 -8.64 5.91 14.01
N SER A 171 -8.66 5.14 15.11
CA SER A 171 -7.51 5.04 16.02
C SER A 171 -6.39 4.16 15.45
N GLY A 172 -6.72 3.28 14.49
CA GLY A 172 -5.80 2.28 13.95
C GLY A 172 -5.31 1.26 14.98
N ALA A 173 -6.01 1.12 16.11
CA ALA A 173 -5.67 0.16 17.14
C ALA A 173 -5.95 -1.27 16.65
N ASP A 174 -7.10 -1.47 16.00
CA ASP A 174 -7.49 -2.73 15.40
C ASP A 174 -6.85 -2.91 14.01
N PRO A 175 -5.88 -3.83 13.83
CA PRO A 175 -5.29 -4.07 12.51
C PRO A 175 -6.32 -4.62 11.51
N THR A 176 -7.33 -5.36 11.97
CA THR A 176 -8.33 -5.98 11.10
C THR A 176 -9.31 -4.96 10.50
N ALA A 177 -9.44 -3.79 11.14
CA ALA A 177 -10.21 -2.68 10.62
C ALA A 177 -9.49 -1.91 9.50
N ARG A 178 -8.20 -2.16 9.24
CA ARG A 178 -7.48 -1.50 8.14
C ARG A 178 -7.93 -2.06 6.79
N LEU A 179 -8.63 -1.25 6.01
CA LEU A 179 -9.05 -1.61 4.65
C LEU A 179 -8.65 -0.49 3.67
N THR A 180 -7.86 -0.83 2.66
CA THR A 180 -7.28 0.12 1.69
C THR A 180 -7.59 -0.31 0.27
N ILE A 181 -7.24 0.54 -0.69
CA ILE A 181 -7.34 0.26 -2.12
C ILE A 181 -6.07 0.72 -2.83
N ASP A 182 -5.59 -0.04 -3.80
CA ASP A 182 -4.55 0.41 -4.72
C ASP A 182 -5.20 1.00 -5.98
N LEU A 183 -4.78 2.21 -6.37
CA LEU A 183 -5.36 3.00 -7.46
C LEU A 183 -4.29 3.43 -8.45
N ALA A 184 -4.69 3.69 -9.70
CA ALA A 184 -3.74 3.90 -10.78
C ALA A 184 -2.91 5.16 -10.61
N ALA A 185 -1.62 5.10 -10.98
CA ALA A 185 -0.76 6.29 -11.01
C ALA A 185 -1.37 7.46 -11.84
N GLY A 186 -1.72 8.55 -11.16
CA GLY A 186 -2.15 9.82 -11.75
C GLY A 186 -3.61 9.87 -12.23
N ASP A 187 -4.46 8.95 -11.77
CA ASP A 187 -5.86 8.82 -12.21
C ASP A 187 -6.01 8.66 -13.75
N ARG A 188 -4.99 8.12 -14.43
CA ARG A 188 -4.95 8.01 -15.91
C ARG A 188 -5.36 6.65 -16.44
N TRP A 189 -5.50 5.70 -15.53
CA TRP A 189 -5.97 4.33 -15.72
C TRP A 189 -6.91 4.02 -14.54
N LEU A 190 -7.67 2.93 -14.55
CA LEU A 190 -8.68 2.66 -13.50
C LEU A 190 -9.67 3.82 -13.23
N ILE A 191 -9.92 4.66 -14.23
CA ILE A 191 -10.64 5.95 -14.14
C ILE A 191 -11.97 5.86 -13.39
N ASP A 192 -12.78 4.85 -13.71
CA ASP A 192 -14.09 4.68 -13.10
C ASP A 192 -13.99 4.23 -11.62
N LEU A 193 -12.95 3.46 -11.28
CA LEU A 193 -12.64 3.04 -9.92
C LEU A 193 -12.10 4.20 -9.10
N ASP A 194 -11.14 4.98 -9.62
CA ASP A 194 -10.60 6.19 -8.97
C ASP A 194 -11.72 7.17 -8.65
N ARG A 195 -12.63 7.39 -9.61
CA ARG A 195 -13.81 8.23 -9.43
C ARG A 195 -14.68 7.72 -8.28
N TYR A 196 -15.00 6.43 -8.29
CA TYR A 196 -15.91 5.85 -7.32
C TYR A 196 -15.30 5.84 -5.91
N ALA A 197 -14.06 5.40 -5.78
CA ALA A 197 -13.34 5.34 -4.51
C ALA A 197 -13.20 6.73 -3.88
N THR A 198 -12.80 7.72 -4.68
CA THR A 198 -12.62 9.10 -4.17
C THR A 198 -13.94 9.75 -3.79
N ALA A 199 -15.02 9.49 -4.56
CA ALA A 199 -16.33 10.06 -4.27
C ALA A 199 -17.05 9.42 -3.08
N ASN A 200 -16.84 8.12 -2.83
CA ASN A 200 -17.69 7.35 -1.92
C ASN A 200 -16.93 6.71 -0.75
N TRP A 201 -15.66 6.34 -0.93
CA TRP A 201 -14.95 5.50 0.03
C TRP A 201 -13.88 6.23 0.82
N LEU A 202 -13.19 7.19 0.19
CA LEU A 202 -12.05 7.90 0.75
C LEU A 202 -12.41 9.30 1.26
N THR A 203 -13.70 9.60 1.42
CA THR A 203 -14.14 10.92 1.88
C THR A 203 -13.70 11.17 3.33
N PRO A 204 -13.09 12.33 3.67
CA PRO A 204 -12.62 12.58 5.04
C PRO A 204 -13.73 12.60 6.12
N GLY A 205 -14.97 12.94 5.74
CA GLY A 205 -16.08 13.07 6.69
C GLY A 205 -16.74 11.75 7.09
N ALA A 206 -16.67 10.74 6.22
CA ALA A 206 -17.25 9.42 6.47
C ALA A 206 -16.49 8.35 5.64
N PRO A 207 -15.20 8.13 5.91
CA PRO A 207 -14.42 7.17 5.16
C PRO A 207 -14.89 5.74 5.47
N VAL A 208 -14.99 4.91 4.42
CA VAL A 208 -15.08 3.45 4.56
C VAL A 208 -13.81 2.75 4.09
N LEU A 209 -12.87 3.48 3.49
CA LEU A 209 -11.50 3.05 3.25
C LEU A 209 -10.54 3.98 3.99
N ASP A 210 -9.45 3.41 4.48
CA ASP A 210 -8.46 4.11 5.28
C ASP A 210 -7.63 5.10 4.47
N TYR A 211 -7.13 4.64 3.33
CA TYR A 211 -6.39 5.41 2.35
C TYR A 211 -6.32 4.64 1.02
N ALA A 212 -5.92 5.34 -0.03
CA ALA A 212 -5.49 4.74 -1.28
C ALA A 212 -3.97 4.78 -1.42
N ASN A 213 -3.41 3.74 -2.02
CA ASN A 213 -2.08 3.78 -2.59
C ASN A 213 -2.18 4.27 -4.04
N ALA A 214 -1.24 5.11 -4.49
CA ALA A 214 -1.01 5.26 -5.92
C ALA A 214 -0.04 4.19 -6.36
N MET A 215 -0.48 3.26 -7.19
CA MET A 215 0.33 2.27 -7.88
C MET A 215 1.61 2.89 -8.45
N VAL A 216 2.69 2.13 -8.47
CA VAL A 216 3.88 2.53 -9.23
C VAL A 216 3.51 2.69 -10.72
N PRO A 217 3.95 3.78 -11.39
CA PRO A 217 3.82 3.87 -12.84
C PRO A 217 4.56 2.70 -13.53
N SER A 218 4.43 2.53 -14.84
CA SER A 218 5.09 1.43 -15.56
C SER A 218 6.62 1.39 -15.47
N LYS A 219 7.25 2.47 -14.98
CA LYS A 219 8.67 2.59 -14.65
C LYS A 219 8.88 3.58 -13.51
N GLN A 220 10.02 3.49 -12.83
CA GLN A 220 10.42 4.49 -11.83
C GLN A 220 10.35 5.93 -12.41
N PRO A 221 9.52 6.82 -11.85
CA PRO A 221 9.41 8.20 -12.33
C PRO A 221 10.63 9.03 -11.88
N SER A 222 10.86 10.18 -12.53
CA SER A 222 11.67 11.25 -11.92
C SER A 222 10.92 11.88 -10.75
N ALA A 223 11.61 12.60 -9.85
CA ALA A 223 10.97 13.34 -8.75
C ALA A 223 9.83 14.26 -9.21
N SER A 224 10.07 15.09 -10.24
CA SER A 224 9.04 15.97 -10.79
C SER A 224 7.85 15.22 -11.41
N SER A 225 8.09 14.05 -12.01
CA SER A 225 7.02 13.23 -12.58
C SER A 225 6.21 12.52 -11.48
N ALA A 226 6.87 12.10 -10.40
CA ALA A 226 6.22 11.52 -9.23
C ALA A 226 5.29 12.54 -8.57
N GLU A 227 5.80 13.74 -8.25
CA GLU A 227 4.99 14.84 -7.70
C GLU A 227 3.82 15.20 -8.61
N ALA A 228 4.03 15.29 -9.93
CA ALA A 228 2.97 15.58 -10.89
C ALA A 228 1.88 14.49 -10.91
N ASN A 229 2.26 13.20 -10.89
CA ASN A 229 1.30 12.10 -10.86
C ASN A 229 0.52 12.09 -9.53
N TRP A 230 1.18 12.28 -8.40
CA TRP A 230 0.51 12.34 -7.09
C TRP A 230 -0.39 13.57 -6.97
N GLN A 231 0.01 14.71 -7.54
CA GLN A 231 -0.81 15.91 -7.58
C GLN A 231 -2.10 15.72 -8.37
N GLU A 232 -2.13 14.84 -9.38
CA GLU A 232 -3.35 14.54 -10.12
C GLU A 232 -4.41 13.88 -9.24
N HIS A 233 -4.03 12.96 -8.36
CA HIS A 233 -4.96 12.41 -7.36
C HIS A 233 -5.48 13.48 -6.40
N ILE A 234 -4.56 14.31 -5.89
CA ILE A 234 -4.92 15.34 -4.91
C ILE A 234 -5.87 16.37 -5.53
N ALA A 235 -5.66 16.74 -6.80
CA ALA A 235 -6.49 17.71 -7.51
C ALA A 235 -7.75 17.08 -8.15
N GLY A 236 -7.76 15.76 -8.34
CA GLY A 236 -8.71 15.07 -9.19
C GLY A 236 -8.58 15.46 -10.67
N LYS A 237 -9.52 14.97 -11.48
CA LYS A 237 -9.57 15.21 -12.93
C LYS A 237 -10.92 15.77 -13.37
N ALA A 238 -11.06 17.09 -13.27
CA ALA A 238 -12.26 17.82 -13.69
C ALA A 238 -12.53 17.74 -15.22
N ASN A 239 -11.53 17.36 -16.01
CA ASN A 239 -11.63 17.21 -17.46
C ASN A 239 -12.19 15.86 -17.92
N TYR A 240 -12.42 14.91 -17.00
CA TYR A 240 -13.14 13.67 -17.30
C TYR A 240 -14.65 13.87 -17.20
N SER A 241 -15.41 13.01 -17.87
CA SER A 241 -16.87 13.02 -17.87
C SER A 241 -17.41 11.62 -17.56
N PRO A 242 -17.89 11.36 -16.32
CA PRO A 242 -17.90 12.28 -15.17
C PRO A 242 -16.49 12.58 -14.62
N PRO A 243 -16.30 13.69 -13.87
CA PRO A 243 -15.00 14.06 -13.31
C PRO A 243 -14.57 13.09 -12.19
N ILE A 244 -13.27 12.97 -11.97
CA ILE A 244 -12.72 12.35 -10.74
C ILE A 244 -12.58 13.47 -9.69
N PRO A 245 -13.20 13.36 -8.50
CA PRO A 245 -13.07 14.38 -7.46
C PRO A 245 -11.65 14.44 -6.86
N PRO A 246 -11.28 15.53 -6.17
CA PRO A 246 -10.04 15.61 -5.40
C PRO A 246 -9.94 14.56 -4.29
N LEU A 247 -8.77 13.95 -4.11
CA LEU A 247 -8.43 13.12 -2.95
C LEU A 247 -7.71 13.92 -1.87
N ALA A 248 -8.06 13.72 -0.59
CA ALA A 248 -7.36 14.37 0.50
C ALA A 248 -5.92 13.84 0.61
N PRO A 249 -4.89 14.69 0.78
CA PRO A 249 -3.52 14.22 1.00
C PRO A 249 -3.42 13.22 2.16
N ALA A 250 -4.17 13.45 3.24
CA ALA A 250 -4.25 12.55 4.39
C ALA A 250 -4.95 11.19 4.13
N LYS A 251 -5.35 10.90 2.89
CA LYS A 251 -5.96 9.62 2.46
C LYS A 251 -5.17 8.95 1.35
N PHE A 252 -3.89 9.31 1.21
CA PHE A 252 -3.10 8.96 0.03
C PHE A 252 -1.62 8.73 0.35
N THR A 253 -1.03 7.69 -0.22
CA THR A 253 0.41 7.44 -0.23
C THR A 253 0.93 7.46 -1.67
N GLY A 254 2.22 7.77 -1.82
CA GLY A 254 2.89 7.76 -3.12
C GLY A 254 3.81 6.55 -3.23
N SER A 255 3.82 5.89 -4.38
CA SER A 255 4.63 4.68 -4.54
C SER A 255 5.82 4.81 -5.47
N LEU A 256 6.87 4.07 -5.15
CA LEU A 256 8.14 4.04 -5.89
C LEU A 256 8.67 2.61 -5.98
N TYR A 257 9.44 2.31 -7.04
CA TYR A 257 10.16 1.05 -7.16
C TYR A 257 11.40 1.05 -6.26
N ILE A 258 11.68 -0.09 -5.62
CA ILE A 258 12.98 -0.40 -4.97
C ILE A 258 13.83 -1.35 -5.83
N ALA A 259 13.17 -2.18 -6.65
CA ALA A 259 13.77 -3.07 -7.62
C ALA A 259 12.90 -3.10 -8.88
N GLU A 260 13.50 -2.95 -10.06
CA GLU A 260 12.77 -2.94 -11.33
C GLU A 260 13.61 -3.53 -12.46
N GLY A 261 13.09 -4.57 -13.11
CA GLY A 261 13.82 -5.29 -14.16
C GLY A 261 15.15 -5.82 -13.63
N SER A 262 16.27 -5.47 -14.26
CA SER A 262 17.61 -5.90 -13.83
C SER A 262 18.34 -4.89 -12.95
N GLN A 263 17.62 -3.93 -12.34
CA GLN A 263 18.23 -2.82 -11.60
C GLN A 263 17.64 -2.70 -10.19
N THR A 264 18.50 -2.66 -9.19
CA THR A 264 18.15 -2.08 -7.89
C THR A 264 18.07 -0.57 -8.06
N ARG A 265 17.09 0.05 -7.43
CA ARG A 265 16.87 1.50 -7.51
C ARG A 265 17.54 2.22 -6.33
N PRO A 266 17.89 3.51 -6.45
CA PRO A 266 18.39 4.29 -5.31
C PRO A 266 17.46 4.27 -4.09
N GLU A 267 16.16 4.14 -4.31
CA GLU A 267 15.16 3.92 -3.26
C GLU A 267 15.53 2.72 -2.37
N CYS A 268 16.16 1.69 -2.94
CA CYS A 268 16.70 0.56 -2.20
C CYS A 268 18.10 0.82 -1.65
N THR A 269 19.05 1.30 -2.47
CA THR A 269 20.49 1.23 -2.11
C THR A 269 21.14 2.54 -1.71
N ASP A 270 20.56 3.70 -2.05
CA ASP A 270 21.16 5.02 -1.79
C ASP A 270 20.07 6.10 -1.62
N PHE A 271 19.69 6.34 -0.36
CA PHE A 271 18.68 7.34 -0.04
C PHE A 271 19.02 8.73 -0.58
N ALA A 272 20.29 9.15 -0.56
CA ALA A 272 20.67 10.51 -0.92
C ALA A 272 20.34 10.83 -2.40
N SER A 273 20.47 9.83 -3.29
CA SER A 273 20.16 9.97 -4.72
C SER A 273 18.75 9.52 -5.12
N SER A 274 17.93 9.12 -4.16
CA SER A 274 16.59 8.57 -4.40
C SER A 274 15.50 9.60 -4.66
N VAL A 275 14.44 9.18 -5.35
CA VAL A 275 13.23 9.99 -5.58
C VAL A 275 12.51 10.24 -4.25
N GLN A 276 12.49 9.28 -3.33
CA GLN A 276 11.89 9.48 -2.02
C GLN A 276 12.54 10.65 -1.25
N ASN A 277 13.87 10.78 -1.29
CA ASN A 277 14.55 11.92 -0.69
C ASN A 277 14.22 13.23 -1.41
N ALA A 278 14.29 13.22 -2.75
CA ALA A 278 14.02 14.40 -3.57
C ALA A 278 12.58 14.94 -3.41
N THR A 279 11.62 14.05 -3.13
CA THR A 279 10.19 14.39 -3.00
C THR A 279 9.69 14.47 -1.56
N GLY A 280 10.51 14.12 -0.55
CA GLY A 280 10.09 14.02 0.84
C GLY A 280 9.51 15.31 1.41
N SER A 281 10.07 16.46 1.02
CA SER A 281 9.52 17.78 1.39
C SER A 281 8.13 18.01 0.78
N TRP A 282 7.93 17.63 -0.47
CA TRP A 282 6.62 17.74 -1.14
C TRP A 282 5.59 16.80 -0.49
N VAL A 283 5.95 15.53 -0.26
CA VAL A 283 5.11 14.54 0.42
C VAL A 283 4.70 15.04 1.80
N SER A 284 5.58 15.71 2.54
CA SER A 284 5.26 16.24 3.87
C SER A 284 4.37 17.49 3.86
N ASN A 285 4.23 18.17 2.71
CA ASN A 285 3.62 19.49 2.61
C ASN A 285 2.52 19.62 1.54
N ALA A 286 2.21 18.57 0.78
CA ALA A 286 1.23 18.59 -0.31
C ALA A 286 -0.12 19.18 0.17
N THR A 287 -0.55 20.28 -0.45
CA THR A 287 -1.74 21.02 0.00
C THR A 287 -3.02 20.34 -0.49
N PRO A 288 -4.08 20.25 0.33
CA PRO A 288 -5.41 19.88 -0.13
C PRO A 288 -5.87 20.69 -1.35
N ALA A 289 -6.43 20.02 -2.35
CA ALA A 289 -6.98 20.67 -3.55
C ALA A 289 -8.49 20.42 -3.72
N GLY A 290 -9.23 20.52 -2.61
CA GLY A 290 -10.70 20.41 -2.58
C GLY A 290 -11.25 19.31 -1.68
N ALA A 291 -10.39 18.43 -1.15
CA ALA A 291 -10.73 17.42 -0.15
C ALA A 291 -9.71 17.41 1.00
N GLY A 292 -10.19 17.30 2.24
CA GLY A 292 -9.34 17.36 3.44
C GLY A 292 -8.95 18.78 3.84
N THR A 293 -8.23 18.89 4.95
CA THR A 293 -7.81 20.19 5.53
C THR A 293 -6.35 20.21 5.99
N THR A 294 -5.70 19.07 6.18
CA THR A 294 -4.29 19.03 6.58
C THR A 294 -3.38 18.77 5.39
N ASN A 295 -2.22 19.43 5.41
CA ASN A 295 -1.20 19.26 4.38
C ASN A 295 -0.44 17.94 4.54
N GLY A 296 0.20 17.50 3.46
CA GLY A 296 1.05 16.33 3.41
C GLY A 296 0.27 15.06 3.14
N MET A 297 0.89 14.18 2.36
CA MET A 297 0.46 12.80 2.14
C MET A 297 0.71 11.93 3.37
N LEU A 298 0.16 10.72 3.38
CA LEU A 298 0.42 9.76 4.45
C LEU A 298 1.83 9.16 4.39
N GLY A 299 2.47 9.15 3.22
CA GLY A 299 3.88 8.77 3.07
C GLY A 299 4.12 7.93 1.82
N PHE A 300 4.98 6.91 1.95
CA PHE A 300 5.51 6.14 0.82
C PHE A 300 5.15 4.64 0.92
N MET A 301 4.92 4.04 -0.25
CA MET A 301 4.92 2.58 -0.43
C MET A 301 5.95 2.15 -1.48
N PHE A 302 6.60 1.01 -1.26
CA PHE A 302 7.67 0.54 -2.12
C PHE A 302 7.33 -0.78 -2.83
N TRP A 303 7.47 -0.79 -4.15
CA TRP A 303 7.28 -1.98 -4.99
C TRP A 303 8.62 -2.53 -5.50
N ALA A 304 8.95 -3.80 -5.32
CA ALA A 304 8.45 -4.67 -4.27
C ALA A 304 9.64 -5.34 -3.59
N ALA A 305 9.43 -5.69 -2.32
CA ALA A 305 10.40 -6.43 -1.54
C ALA A 305 10.44 -7.90 -1.97
N GLU A 306 11.60 -8.51 -1.74
CA GLU A 306 11.98 -9.87 -2.12
C GLU A 306 11.92 -10.07 -3.64
N ARG A 307 11.03 -10.95 -4.14
CA ARG A 307 11.07 -11.40 -5.53
C ARG A 307 9.73 -11.14 -6.24
N PRO A 308 9.59 -9.99 -6.94
CA PRO A 308 8.36 -9.69 -7.66
C PRO A 308 8.16 -10.46 -8.97
N SER A 309 9.20 -11.13 -9.47
CA SER A 309 9.13 -11.85 -10.75
C SER A 309 10.15 -12.99 -10.81
N THR A 310 9.89 -13.95 -11.70
CA THR A 310 10.85 -15.02 -12.01
C THR A 310 12.13 -14.48 -12.67
N ARG A 311 12.07 -13.25 -13.22
CA ARG A 311 13.18 -12.54 -13.87
C ARG A 311 13.42 -11.19 -13.20
N GLY A 312 14.67 -10.76 -13.19
CA GLY A 312 15.06 -9.47 -12.65
C GLY A 312 15.87 -9.59 -11.37
N VAL A 313 16.13 -8.46 -10.73
CA VAL A 313 16.78 -8.40 -9.42
C VAL A 313 15.75 -8.59 -8.30
N THR A 314 16.21 -9.14 -7.18
CA THR A 314 15.46 -9.22 -5.92
C THR A 314 16.07 -8.25 -4.91
N THR A 315 15.41 -8.06 -3.77
CA THR A 315 16.00 -7.36 -2.62
C THR A 315 16.69 -8.31 -1.63
N ASP A 316 16.91 -9.56 -2.01
CA ASP A 316 17.68 -10.51 -1.19
C ASP A 316 19.15 -10.09 -1.18
N PRO A 317 19.95 -10.48 -0.18
CA PRO A 317 21.38 -10.25 -0.17
C PRO A 317 22.06 -10.67 -1.50
N PRO A 318 22.91 -9.81 -2.10
CA PRO A 318 23.47 -8.57 -1.55
C PRO A 318 22.69 -7.27 -1.89
N ASN A 319 21.49 -7.37 -2.45
CA ASN A 319 20.70 -6.24 -2.97
C ASN A 319 19.73 -5.64 -1.92
N THR A 320 20.08 -5.73 -0.65
CA THR A 320 19.22 -5.32 0.46
C THR A 320 19.03 -3.79 0.49
N CYS A 321 17.92 -3.36 1.10
CA CYS A 321 17.47 -1.97 1.00
C CYS A 321 17.72 -1.09 2.24
N GLU A 322 18.65 -1.45 3.12
CA GLU A 322 18.99 -0.66 4.31
C GLU A 322 19.56 0.71 3.93
N GLY A 323 20.33 0.79 2.83
CA GLY A 323 20.98 2.03 2.36
C GLY A 323 20.03 3.07 1.74
N GLY A 324 18.84 2.65 1.31
CA GLY A 324 17.82 3.47 0.69
C GLY A 324 16.57 3.59 1.55
N VAL A 325 15.82 2.50 1.70
CA VAL A 325 14.58 2.49 2.51
C VAL A 325 14.92 2.64 3.99
N GLY A 326 15.90 1.90 4.51
CA GLY A 326 16.34 2.00 5.90
C GLY A 326 16.88 3.40 6.27
N ALA A 327 17.76 3.95 5.42
CA ALA A 327 18.29 5.29 5.57
C ALA A 327 17.18 6.36 5.45
N GLY A 328 16.22 6.17 4.55
CA GLY A 328 15.05 7.04 4.42
C GLY A 328 14.14 7.02 5.64
N ALA A 329 13.91 5.84 6.22
CA ALA A 329 13.16 5.70 7.46
C ALA A 329 13.82 6.46 8.63
N THR A 330 15.16 6.52 8.66
CA THR A 330 15.90 7.34 9.63
C THR A 330 15.77 8.82 9.31
N ALA A 331 15.99 9.22 8.06
CA ALA A 331 15.94 10.62 7.63
C ALA A 331 14.57 11.26 7.85
N PHE A 332 13.50 10.52 7.60
CA PHE A 332 12.11 10.97 7.81
C PHE A 332 11.60 10.76 9.24
N SER A 333 12.41 10.18 10.13
CA SER A 333 12.00 9.86 11.50
C SER A 333 10.71 9.04 11.54
N VAL A 334 10.62 8.01 10.69
CA VAL A 334 9.42 7.19 10.53
C VAL A 334 8.99 6.60 11.88
N PRO A 335 7.72 6.78 12.27
CA PRO A 335 7.19 6.22 13.50
C PRO A 335 7.02 4.69 13.38
N ILE A 336 7.53 3.99 14.40
CA ILE A 336 7.43 2.54 14.55
C ILE A 336 6.97 2.28 16.00
N PRO A 337 5.82 1.60 16.22
CA PRO A 337 4.90 1.09 15.21
C PRO A 337 4.16 2.21 14.45
N MET A 338 3.48 1.84 13.35
CA MET A 338 2.63 2.76 12.58
C MET A 338 1.60 3.47 13.50
N PRO A 339 1.51 4.81 13.49
CA PRO A 339 0.60 5.57 14.34
C PRO A 339 -0.83 5.54 13.80
N ALA A 340 -1.77 6.08 14.57
CA ALA A 340 -3.09 6.45 14.03
C ALA A 340 -2.90 7.38 12.82
N LEU A 341 -3.62 7.12 11.72
CA LEU A 341 -3.53 7.94 10.51
C LEU A 341 -4.28 9.26 10.68
N ARG A 342 -3.76 10.32 10.06
CA ARG A 342 -4.52 11.57 9.93
C ARG A 342 -5.79 11.31 9.13
N GLN A 343 -6.89 11.93 9.55
CA GLN A 343 -8.21 11.68 8.97
C GLN A 343 -8.62 12.71 7.91
N SER A 344 -8.08 13.92 7.98
CA SER A 344 -8.39 15.04 7.08
C SER A 344 -7.20 15.95 6.96
#